data_AF-A0A839F6K9-F1
#
_entry.id   AF-A0A839F6K9-F1
#
_cell.length_a   1.000
_cell.length_b   1.000
_cell.length_c   1.000
_cell.angle_alpha   90.00
_cell.angle_beta   90.00
_cell.angle_gamma   90.00
#
_symmetry.space_group_name_H-M   'P 1'
#
loop_
_entity.id
_entity.type
_entity.pdbx_description
1 polymer ?
#
loop_
_entity_poly.entity_id
_entity_poly.type
_entity_poly.pdbx_seq_one_letter_code
_entity_poly.pdbx_strand_id
1 'polypeptide(L)'
;MTNNTMVLLGRIYRDSPQRFEQLVLALWEEGFEIPRLGLRFTQQERSFASVPDGIISQDSVKFVVETKLSNAFDTAQMRNHFLSLESAQHRFALMLGCGSVDGNSAEMDALRKEAADRGIALAIATFAGLIDRVRRLYLSHHEEMLELVDDYEAFCDSQDLLPQDQWTVFVPPCGQSFEHNISERLYYCPADRAIRSTRFLGVYAWKAVQAIGVIERVVVNPVIDREARSVRVAPGESALTEEQSERILCASDAAAALGWPITEGHKFFLCGAFEPTDFRKSTPGGIQNRRYLNLREVLGRQDVPHDLAALGAALRGATWS
;
A
#
# COMPACT_ATOMS: atom_id res chain seq x y z
N MET A 1 -4.44 -14.06 -7.09
CA MET A 1 -4.31 -13.47 -5.73
C MET A 1 -3.23 -14.16 -4.92
N THR A 2 -3.45 -15.41 -4.47
CA THR A 2 -2.51 -16.17 -3.62
C THR A 2 -1.08 -16.18 -4.16
N ASN A 3 -0.88 -16.44 -5.46
CA ASN A 3 0.47 -16.47 -6.04
C ASN A 3 1.23 -15.14 -5.87
N ASN A 4 0.60 -14.00 -6.18
CA ASN A 4 1.23 -12.69 -6.01
C ASN A 4 1.51 -12.37 -4.53
N THR A 5 0.62 -12.77 -3.63
CA THR A 5 0.87 -12.67 -2.18
C THR A 5 2.09 -13.51 -1.78
N MET A 6 2.21 -14.74 -2.27
CA MET A 6 3.35 -15.61 -1.98
C MET A 6 4.66 -15.05 -2.57
N VAL A 7 4.62 -14.42 -3.74
CA VAL A 7 5.77 -13.74 -4.34
C VAL A 7 6.22 -12.57 -3.47
N LEU A 8 5.29 -11.71 -3.01
CA LEU A 8 5.59 -10.61 -2.09
C LEU A 8 6.27 -11.12 -0.82
N LEU A 9 5.65 -12.09 -0.12
CA LEU A 9 6.18 -12.66 1.11
C LEU A 9 7.56 -13.30 0.90
N GLY A 10 7.74 -14.05 -0.19
CA GLY A 10 9.02 -14.68 -0.53
C GLY A 10 10.12 -13.68 -0.86
N ARG A 11 9.79 -12.55 -1.50
CA ARG A 11 10.73 -11.46 -1.77
C ARG A 11 11.16 -10.75 -0.49
N ILE A 12 10.24 -10.48 0.44
CA ILE A 12 10.55 -9.88 1.75
C ILE A 12 11.50 -10.78 2.54
N TYR A 13 11.23 -12.10 2.59
CA TYR A 13 12.13 -13.05 3.25
C TYR A 13 13.52 -13.10 2.62
N ARG A 14 13.61 -13.05 1.29
CA ARG A 14 14.88 -13.07 0.57
C ARG A 14 15.67 -11.77 0.76
N ASP A 15 15.00 -10.63 0.83
CA ASP A 15 15.60 -9.33 1.14
C ASP A 15 16.15 -9.31 2.57
N SER A 16 15.33 -9.69 3.55
CA SER A 16 15.77 -9.78 4.95
C SER A 16 14.87 -10.73 5.75
N PRO A 17 15.41 -11.86 6.24
CA PRO A 17 14.68 -12.74 7.16
C PRO A 17 14.22 -12.01 8.43
N GLN A 18 14.98 -11.01 8.90
CA GLN A 18 14.62 -10.20 10.06
C GLN A 18 13.44 -9.26 9.77
N ARG A 19 13.36 -8.65 8.58
CA ARG A 19 12.16 -7.88 8.19
C ARG A 19 10.94 -8.77 8.01
N PHE A 20 11.13 -9.97 7.48
CA PHE A 20 10.05 -10.95 7.40
C PHE A 20 9.55 -11.36 8.79
N GLU A 21 10.45 -11.55 9.76
CA GLU A 21 10.09 -11.76 11.16
C GLU A 21 9.30 -10.56 11.72
N GLN A 22 9.71 -9.32 11.45
CA GLN A 22 8.96 -8.12 11.82
C GLN A 22 7.57 -8.06 11.17
N LEU A 23 7.42 -8.51 9.92
CA LEU A 23 6.11 -8.61 9.26
C LEU A 23 5.21 -9.61 9.97
N VAL A 24 5.75 -10.78 10.32
CA VAL A 24 5.03 -11.81 11.08
C VAL A 24 4.59 -11.25 12.43
N LEU A 25 5.46 -10.53 13.13
CA LEU A 25 5.08 -9.88 14.39
C LEU A 25 3.96 -8.85 14.20
N ALA A 26 4.03 -8.05 13.15
CA ALA A 26 3.02 -7.05 12.88
C ALA A 26 1.65 -7.67 12.51
N LEU A 27 1.63 -8.82 11.84
CA LEU A 27 0.40 -9.47 11.40
C LEU A 27 -0.27 -10.30 12.51
N TRP A 28 0.51 -10.87 13.42
CA TRP A 28 0.05 -11.75 14.50
C TRP A 28 0.40 -11.15 15.86
N GLU A 29 -0.42 -10.22 16.36
CA GLU A 29 -0.23 -9.62 17.69
C GLU A 29 -0.91 -10.43 18.81
N GLU A 30 -0.12 -10.65 19.87
CA GLU A 30 -0.37 -11.29 21.19
C GLU A 30 -0.50 -12.83 21.27
N GLY A 31 0.38 -13.43 22.09
CA GLY A 31 0.23 -14.79 22.64
C GLY A 31 1.22 -15.86 22.16
N PHE A 32 2.07 -15.57 21.17
CA PHE A 32 3.02 -16.54 20.62
C PHE A 32 4.48 -16.17 20.85
N GLU A 33 5.32 -17.19 21.10
CA GLU A 33 6.77 -17.04 21.03
C GLU A 33 7.18 -16.67 19.61
N ILE A 34 7.99 -15.63 19.51
CA ILE A 34 8.49 -15.11 18.24
C ILE A 34 9.39 -16.18 17.61
N PRO A 35 9.04 -16.73 16.43
CA PRO A 35 9.94 -17.64 15.76
C PRO A 35 11.15 -16.86 15.28
N ARG A 36 12.36 -17.30 15.64
CA ARG A 36 13.55 -16.85 14.90
C ARG A 36 13.54 -17.56 13.56
N LEU A 37 13.15 -16.85 12.51
CA LEU A 37 12.98 -17.40 11.16
C LEU A 37 14.31 -17.58 10.40
N GLY A 38 15.45 -17.24 11.02
CA GLY A 38 16.79 -17.36 10.44
C GLY A 38 17.64 -18.50 11.03
N LEU A 39 18.81 -18.73 10.43
CA LEU A 39 19.80 -19.68 10.92
C LEU A 39 20.37 -19.24 12.28
N ARG A 40 20.53 -20.21 13.18
CA ARG A 40 21.17 -20.09 14.48
C ARG A 40 22.54 -20.75 14.41
N PHE A 41 23.54 -20.07 14.96
CA PHE A 41 24.89 -20.58 15.10
C PHE A 41 25.21 -20.66 16.58
N THR A 42 25.42 -21.87 17.10
CA THR A 42 25.85 -22.10 18.47
C THR A 42 27.20 -22.83 18.46
N GLN A 43 28.03 -22.57 19.47
CA GLN A 43 29.33 -23.23 19.63
C GLN A 43 29.33 -24.00 20.95
N GLN A 44 29.97 -25.17 20.95
CA GLN A 44 30.24 -25.95 22.17
C GLN A 44 28.98 -26.31 22.99
N GLU A 45 27.83 -26.49 22.34
CA GLU A 45 26.64 -27.01 23.01
C GLU A 45 26.77 -28.54 23.22
N ARG A 46 26.65 -28.99 24.47
CA ARG A 46 26.64 -30.42 24.80
C ARG A 46 25.42 -31.10 24.20
N SER A 47 25.62 -32.03 23.28
CA SER A 47 24.59 -32.98 22.87
C SER A 47 24.62 -34.23 23.74
N PHE A 48 23.63 -35.11 23.57
CA PHE A 48 23.47 -36.34 24.36
C PHE A 48 24.66 -37.31 24.24
N ALA A 49 25.44 -37.25 23.15
CA ALA A 49 26.52 -38.19 22.85
C ALA A 49 27.89 -37.55 22.55
N SER A 50 27.94 -36.25 22.21
CA SER A 50 29.17 -35.54 21.89
C SER A 50 29.01 -34.02 22.04
N VAL A 51 30.11 -33.28 22.00
CA VAL A 51 30.08 -31.82 21.92
C VAL A 51 30.59 -31.41 20.55
N PRO A 52 29.71 -31.10 19.59
CA PRO A 52 30.14 -30.54 18.32
C PRO A 52 30.78 -29.16 18.52
N ASP A 53 31.81 -28.85 17.75
CA ASP A 53 32.50 -27.56 17.79
C ASP A 53 31.58 -26.39 17.37
N GLY A 54 30.59 -26.68 16.53
CA GLY A 54 29.54 -25.74 16.15
C GLY A 54 28.29 -26.45 15.64
N ILE A 55 27.14 -25.83 15.89
CA ILE A 55 25.83 -26.25 15.39
C ILE A 55 25.23 -25.10 14.58
N ILE A 56 24.72 -25.44 13.40
CA ILE A 56 23.90 -24.55 12.59
C ILE A 56 22.50 -25.15 12.55
N SER A 57 21.49 -24.42 13.03
CA SER A 57 20.11 -24.90 13.14
C SER A 57 19.09 -23.84 12.73
N GLN A 58 17.87 -24.25 12.43
CA GLN A 58 16.73 -23.37 12.17
C GLN A 58 15.47 -24.03 12.70
N ASP A 59 14.61 -23.24 13.35
CA ASP A 59 13.32 -23.75 13.79
C ASP A 59 12.43 -24.04 12.58
N SER A 60 11.65 -25.12 12.62
CA SER A 60 10.74 -25.44 11.51
C SER A 60 9.50 -24.55 11.59
N VAL A 61 9.21 -23.86 10.49
CA VAL A 61 8.03 -23.00 10.36
C VAL A 61 7.15 -23.45 9.20
N LYS A 62 5.83 -23.31 9.36
CA LYS A 62 4.88 -23.51 8.27
C LYS A 62 3.79 -22.45 8.29
N PHE A 63 3.52 -21.91 7.10
CA PHE A 63 2.46 -20.94 6.84
C PHE A 63 1.38 -21.58 5.96
N VAL A 64 0.13 -21.37 6.32
CA VAL A 64 -1.03 -21.51 5.43
C VAL A 64 -1.50 -20.10 5.11
N VAL A 65 -1.67 -19.80 3.83
CA VAL A 65 -2.19 -18.50 3.35
C VAL A 65 -3.43 -18.75 2.50
N GLU A 66 -4.57 -18.25 2.95
CA GLU A 66 -5.83 -18.28 2.21
C GLU A 66 -6.19 -16.84 1.79
N THR A 67 -6.55 -16.67 0.52
CA THR A 67 -6.96 -15.36 -0.01
C THR A 67 -8.35 -15.43 -0.61
N LYS A 68 -9.21 -14.46 -0.35
CA LYS A 68 -10.55 -14.35 -0.93
C LYS A 68 -10.79 -12.96 -1.55
N LEU A 69 -11.60 -12.93 -2.62
CA LEU A 69 -12.09 -11.68 -3.23
C LEU A 69 -13.13 -10.96 -2.36
N SER A 70 -13.70 -11.66 -1.38
CA SER A 70 -14.67 -11.15 -0.42
C SER A 70 -14.22 -11.48 1.01
N ASN A 71 -14.93 -10.96 2.00
CA ASN A 71 -14.72 -11.34 3.40
C ASN A 71 -15.52 -12.57 3.82
N ALA A 72 -16.13 -13.28 2.86
CA ALA A 72 -16.84 -14.53 3.10
C ALA A 72 -15.83 -15.69 3.18
N PHE A 73 -15.14 -15.76 4.31
CA PHE A 73 -14.19 -16.84 4.57
C PHE A 73 -14.92 -18.13 4.91
N ASP A 74 -14.49 -19.23 4.29
CA ASP A 74 -14.93 -20.57 4.67
C ASP A 74 -14.11 -21.04 5.88
N THR A 75 -14.71 -20.98 7.06
CA THR A 75 -14.05 -21.39 8.30
C THR A 75 -13.84 -22.91 8.36
N ALA A 76 -14.66 -23.72 7.67
CA ALA A 76 -14.46 -25.16 7.59
C ALA A 76 -13.25 -25.50 6.70
N GLN A 77 -13.08 -24.78 5.59
CA GLN A 77 -11.88 -24.87 4.76
C GLN A 77 -10.62 -24.54 5.58
N MET A 78 -10.65 -23.47 6.38
CA MET A 78 -9.51 -23.09 7.22
C MET A 78 -9.19 -24.16 8.28
N ARG A 79 -10.19 -24.75 8.93
CA ARG A 79 -9.99 -25.86 9.88
C ARG A 79 -9.29 -27.05 9.24
N ASN A 80 -9.64 -27.39 7.99
CA ASN A 80 -8.95 -28.45 7.26
C ASN A 80 -7.49 -28.08 6.98
N HIS A 81 -7.19 -26.81 6.71
CA HIS A 81 -5.82 -26.36 6.51
C HIS A 81 -4.96 -26.41 7.80
N PHE A 82 -5.56 -26.28 8.98
CA PHE A 82 -4.84 -26.44 10.26
C PHE A 82 -4.18 -27.82 10.38
N LEU A 83 -4.78 -28.88 9.83
CA LEU A 83 -4.21 -30.23 9.83
C LEU A 83 -2.87 -30.28 9.07
N SER A 84 -2.70 -29.42 8.06
CA SER A 84 -1.44 -29.35 7.33
C SER A 84 -0.30 -28.76 8.15
N LEU A 85 -0.58 -28.06 9.27
CA LEU A 85 0.41 -27.36 10.08
C LEU A 85 1.05 -28.23 11.17
N GLU A 86 0.52 -29.43 11.45
CA GLU A 86 0.90 -30.23 12.62
C GLU A 86 2.38 -30.62 12.69
N SER A 87 3.08 -30.73 11.56
CA SER A 87 4.48 -31.19 11.51
C SER A 87 5.54 -30.10 11.80
N ALA A 88 5.15 -28.84 11.97
CA ALA A 88 6.08 -27.72 12.21
C ALA A 88 6.09 -27.28 13.68
N GLN A 89 7.23 -26.76 14.13
CA GLN A 89 7.39 -26.15 15.46
C GLN A 89 6.58 -24.86 15.55
N HIS A 90 6.72 -23.98 14.54
CA HIS A 90 5.98 -22.72 14.45
C HIS A 90 4.93 -22.79 13.35
N ARG A 91 3.67 -22.48 13.69
CA ARG A 91 2.50 -22.74 12.86
C ARG A 91 1.69 -21.47 12.67
N PHE A 92 1.62 -20.98 11.44
CA PHE A 92 0.95 -19.74 11.10
C PHE A 92 -0.16 -19.98 10.07
N ALA A 93 -1.30 -19.36 10.30
CA ALA A 93 -2.39 -19.27 9.35
C ALA A 93 -2.71 -17.80 9.07
N LEU A 94 -2.80 -17.43 7.79
CA LEU A 94 -3.15 -16.08 7.34
C LEU A 94 -4.39 -16.15 6.44
N MET A 95 -5.38 -15.35 6.77
CA MET A 95 -6.59 -15.14 5.97
C MET A 95 -6.60 -13.70 5.44
N LEU A 96 -6.59 -13.53 4.12
CA LEU A 96 -6.58 -12.22 3.46
C LEU A 96 -7.86 -11.98 2.66
N GLY A 97 -8.53 -10.86 2.96
CA GLY A 97 -9.77 -10.42 2.30
C GLY A 97 -9.70 -8.96 1.83
N CYS A 98 -10.75 -8.50 1.16
CA CYS A 98 -10.79 -7.19 0.50
C CYS A 98 -11.32 -6.04 1.38
N GLY A 99 -12.22 -6.30 2.34
CA GLY A 99 -12.91 -5.26 3.12
C GLY A 99 -12.62 -5.33 4.61
N SER A 100 -13.29 -4.53 5.44
CA SER A 100 -13.28 -4.71 6.89
C SER A 100 -13.66 -6.14 7.22
N VAL A 101 -12.70 -6.93 7.68
CA VAL A 101 -12.99 -8.22 8.27
C VAL A 101 -13.92 -7.87 9.42
N ASP A 102 -15.18 -8.30 9.38
CA ASP A 102 -16.04 -8.30 10.57
C ASP A 102 -15.43 -9.35 11.50
N GLY A 103 -14.33 -8.95 12.13
CA GLY A 103 -13.46 -9.80 12.93
C GLY A 103 -14.11 -10.22 14.23
N ASN A 104 -15.37 -9.84 14.46
CA ASN A 104 -16.14 -10.09 15.67
C ASN A 104 -17.41 -10.90 15.39
N SER A 105 -17.44 -11.71 14.32
CA SER A 105 -18.46 -12.75 14.24
C SER A 105 -18.09 -13.87 15.22
N ALA A 106 -19.10 -14.43 15.90
CA ALA A 106 -18.91 -15.54 16.85
C ALA A 106 -18.20 -16.74 16.20
N GLU A 107 -18.34 -16.90 14.88
CA GLU A 107 -17.68 -17.94 14.10
C GLU A 107 -16.16 -17.70 13.96
N MET A 108 -15.75 -16.45 13.71
CA MET A 108 -14.32 -16.11 13.63
C MET A 108 -13.64 -16.17 14.99
N ASP A 109 -14.35 -15.81 16.07
CA ASP A 109 -13.84 -15.95 17.44
C ASP A 109 -13.67 -17.42 17.82
N ALA A 110 -14.63 -18.29 17.45
CA ALA A 110 -14.51 -19.72 17.64
C ALA A 110 -13.32 -20.30 16.85
N LEU A 111 -13.10 -19.83 15.62
CA LEU A 111 -11.97 -20.25 14.79
C LEU A 111 -10.62 -19.81 15.39
N ARG A 112 -10.52 -18.57 15.91
CA ARG A 112 -9.31 -18.09 16.62
C ARG A 112 -9.02 -18.92 17.86
N LYS A 113 -10.05 -19.22 18.65
CA LYS A 113 -9.92 -20.06 19.84
C LYS A 113 -9.43 -21.46 19.48
N GLU A 114 -10.03 -22.08 18.47
CA GLU A 114 -9.60 -23.41 18.00
C GLU A 114 -8.16 -23.41 17.47
N ALA A 115 -7.76 -22.36 16.76
CA ALA A 115 -6.37 -22.20 16.31
C ALA A 115 -5.41 -22.10 17.50
N ALA A 116 -5.74 -21.27 18.50
CA ALA A 116 -4.96 -21.12 19.73
C ALA A 116 -4.83 -22.43 20.52
N ASP A 117 -5.93 -23.17 20.69
CA ASP A 117 -5.94 -24.47 21.38
C ASP A 117 -5.04 -25.51 20.68
N ARG A 118 -4.79 -25.35 19.38
CA ARG A 118 -3.89 -26.19 18.55
C ARG A 118 -2.46 -25.63 18.45
N GLY A 119 -2.16 -24.52 19.12
CA GLY A 119 -0.87 -23.83 19.00
C GLY A 119 -0.62 -23.24 17.61
N ILE A 120 -1.67 -22.75 16.94
CA ILE A 120 -1.60 -22.10 15.63
C ILE A 120 -1.87 -20.61 15.79
N ALA A 121 -0.94 -19.78 15.32
CA ALA A 121 -1.13 -18.33 15.24
C ALA A 121 -1.98 -18.01 14.00
N LEU A 122 -3.23 -17.58 14.21
CA LEU A 122 -4.16 -17.17 13.15
C LEU A 122 -4.25 -15.66 13.04
N ALA A 123 -3.96 -15.11 11.86
CA ALA A 123 -4.18 -13.72 11.51
C ALA A 123 -5.25 -13.63 10.43
N ILE A 124 -6.15 -12.66 10.60
CA ILE A 124 -7.14 -12.30 9.59
C ILE A 124 -6.91 -10.82 9.29
N ALA A 125 -6.55 -10.53 8.05
CA ALA A 125 -6.13 -9.21 7.61
C ALA A 125 -6.74 -8.87 6.25
N THR A 126 -6.60 -7.62 5.85
CA THR A 126 -7.00 -7.15 4.53
C THR A 126 -5.79 -7.01 3.62
N PHE A 127 -5.99 -7.04 2.30
CA PHE A 127 -4.92 -6.72 1.35
C PHE A 127 -4.33 -5.32 1.61
N ALA A 128 -5.18 -4.32 1.86
CA ALA A 128 -4.76 -2.97 2.24
C ALA A 128 -3.91 -2.98 3.53
N GLY A 129 -4.35 -3.69 4.57
CA GLY A 129 -3.63 -3.79 5.84
C GLY A 129 -2.29 -4.51 5.70
N LEU A 130 -2.21 -5.53 4.84
CA LEU A 130 -0.93 -6.18 4.51
C LEU A 130 0.02 -5.20 3.82
N ILE A 131 -0.44 -4.48 2.79
CA ILE A 131 0.35 -3.49 2.06
C ILE A 131 0.92 -2.45 3.04
N ASP A 132 0.07 -1.88 3.90
CA ASP A 132 0.50 -0.88 4.87
C ASP A 132 1.54 -1.41 5.86
N ARG A 133 1.36 -2.63 6.37
CA ARG A 133 2.32 -3.26 7.27
C ARG A 133 3.66 -3.50 6.58
N VAL A 134 3.65 -4.01 5.35
CA VAL A 134 4.87 -4.22 4.57
C VAL A 134 5.58 -2.89 4.28
N ARG A 135 4.85 -1.85 3.87
CA ARG A 135 5.44 -0.52 3.62
C ARG A 135 6.18 0.05 4.82
N ARG A 136 5.68 -0.20 6.05
CA ARG A 136 6.30 0.29 7.29
C ARG A 136 7.64 -0.40 7.63
N LEU A 137 7.94 -1.55 7.01
CA LEU A 137 9.22 -2.25 7.19
C LEU A 137 10.38 -1.57 6.43
N TYR A 138 10.04 -0.73 5.45
CA TYR A 138 11.00 -0.16 4.51
C TYR A 138 11.10 1.37 4.67
N LEU A 139 12.33 1.83 4.89
CA LEU A 139 12.72 3.23 4.73
C LEU A 139 12.80 3.62 3.25
N SER A 140 12.83 4.93 2.97
CA SER A 140 12.79 5.45 1.60
C SER A 140 13.90 5.01 0.65
N HIS A 141 15.07 4.68 1.18
CA HIS A 141 16.20 4.26 0.36
C HIS A 141 16.09 2.81 -0.11
N HIS A 142 15.08 2.06 0.32
CA HIS A 142 14.77 0.71 -0.18
C HIS A 142 13.86 0.78 -1.41
N GLU A 143 14.33 1.46 -2.47
CA GLU A 143 13.53 1.74 -3.67
C GLU A 143 12.96 0.48 -4.31
N GLU A 144 13.78 -0.54 -4.56
CA GLU A 144 13.36 -1.82 -5.17
C GLU A 144 12.23 -2.49 -4.37
N MET A 145 12.33 -2.52 -3.04
CA MET A 145 11.30 -3.15 -2.20
C MET A 145 10.03 -2.31 -2.13
N LEU A 146 10.13 -0.98 -2.18
CA LEU A 146 8.96 -0.12 -2.24
C LEU A 146 8.24 -0.24 -3.59
N GLU A 147 8.98 -0.36 -4.70
CA GLU A 147 8.42 -0.63 -6.03
C GLU A 147 7.72 -2.00 -6.08
N LEU A 148 8.29 -3.04 -5.48
CA LEU A 148 7.61 -4.33 -5.38
C LEU A 148 6.26 -4.22 -4.66
N VAL A 149 6.21 -3.44 -3.58
CA VAL A 149 4.96 -3.23 -2.83
C VAL A 149 3.96 -2.40 -3.64
N ASP A 150 4.44 -1.44 -4.42
CA ASP A 150 3.64 -0.66 -5.34
C ASP A 150 2.99 -1.52 -6.43
N ASP A 151 3.77 -2.42 -7.04
CA ASP A 151 3.28 -3.37 -8.04
C ASP A 151 2.24 -4.32 -7.44
N TYR A 152 2.47 -4.79 -6.21
CA TYR A 152 1.51 -5.62 -5.50
C TYR A 152 0.21 -4.86 -5.18
N GLU A 153 0.29 -3.60 -4.74
CA GLU A 153 -0.88 -2.77 -4.48
C GLU A 153 -1.69 -2.52 -5.75
N ALA A 154 -1.03 -2.20 -6.87
CA ALA A 154 -1.70 -2.02 -8.16
C ALA A 154 -2.30 -3.33 -8.70
N PHE A 155 -1.63 -4.47 -8.48
CA PHE A 155 -2.23 -5.78 -8.75
C PHE A 155 -3.50 -5.99 -7.92
N CYS A 156 -3.47 -5.67 -6.62
CA CYS A 156 -4.66 -5.81 -5.77
C CYS A 156 -5.82 -4.92 -6.24
N ASP A 157 -5.52 -3.68 -6.60
CA ASP A 157 -6.47 -2.74 -7.21
C ASP A 157 -7.12 -3.34 -8.48
N SER A 158 -6.31 -3.83 -9.41
CA SER A 158 -6.78 -4.44 -10.67
C SER A 158 -7.62 -5.70 -10.50
N GLN A 159 -7.72 -6.24 -9.29
CA GLN A 159 -8.50 -7.43 -8.94
C GLN A 159 -9.65 -7.10 -7.99
N ASP A 160 -9.98 -5.81 -7.83
CA ASP A 160 -11.04 -5.31 -6.94
C ASP A 160 -10.82 -5.69 -5.46
N LEU A 161 -9.57 -5.88 -5.06
CA LEU A 161 -9.20 -6.25 -3.68
C LEU A 161 -9.11 -5.05 -2.73
N LEU A 162 -9.23 -3.84 -3.27
CA LEU A 162 -9.10 -2.57 -2.54
C LEU A 162 -10.39 -1.72 -2.66
N PRO A 163 -11.56 -2.20 -2.20
CA PRO A 163 -12.90 -1.66 -2.52
C PRO A 163 -13.20 -0.25 -1.97
N GLN A 164 -12.24 0.45 -1.37
CA GLN A 164 -12.40 1.76 -0.74
C GLN A 164 -11.89 2.93 -1.60
N ASP A 165 -11.55 2.70 -2.88
CA ASP A 165 -10.95 3.70 -3.78
C ASP A 165 -11.74 5.00 -3.92
N GLN A 166 -13.08 4.92 -3.80
CA GLN A 166 -13.95 6.10 -3.82
C GLN A 166 -13.70 7.07 -2.65
N TRP A 167 -13.03 6.64 -1.59
CA TRP A 167 -12.65 7.45 -0.42
C TRP A 167 -11.13 7.61 -0.29
N THR A 168 -10.37 7.08 -1.24
CA THR A 168 -8.91 7.09 -1.20
C THR A 168 -8.37 8.38 -1.81
N VAL A 169 -7.46 9.02 -1.08
CA VAL A 169 -6.65 10.15 -1.54
C VAL A 169 -5.27 9.64 -1.92
N PHE A 170 -4.88 9.84 -3.18
CA PHE A 170 -3.50 9.69 -3.63
C PHE A 170 -2.69 10.91 -3.22
N VAL A 171 -1.66 10.71 -2.39
CA VAL A 171 -0.83 11.77 -1.81
C VAL A 171 0.63 11.57 -2.23
N PRO A 172 1.04 12.10 -3.40
CA PRO A 172 2.44 12.11 -3.80
C PRO A 172 3.24 13.23 -3.12
N PRO A 173 4.55 13.07 -2.89
CA PRO A 173 5.42 14.19 -2.54
C PRO A 173 5.60 15.12 -3.74
N CYS A 174 5.19 16.39 -3.63
CA CYS A 174 5.27 17.35 -4.74
C CYS A 174 6.60 18.13 -4.75
N GLY A 175 7.18 18.44 -3.58
CA GLY A 175 8.49 19.09 -3.50
C GLY A 175 8.59 20.36 -4.37
N GLN A 176 9.49 20.35 -5.35
CA GLN A 176 9.74 21.50 -6.24
C GLN A 176 8.60 21.75 -7.24
N SER A 177 7.74 20.77 -7.53
CA SER A 177 6.61 20.96 -8.46
C SER A 177 5.36 21.52 -7.79
N PHE A 178 5.39 21.76 -6.47
CA PHE A 178 4.23 22.15 -5.66
C PHE A 178 3.41 23.29 -6.27
N GLU A 179 4.04 24.42 -6.57
CA GLU A 179 3.35 25.62 -7.08
C GLU A 179 2.59 25.34 -8.37
N HIS A 180 3.24 24.64 -9.31
CA HIS A 180 2.65 24.30 -10.59
C HIS A 180 1.60 23.19 -10.48
N ASN A 181 1.75 22.27 -9.53
CA ASN A 181 0.69 21.30 -9.26
C ASN A 181 -0.60 22.02 -8.86
N ILE A 182 -0.50 23.02 -7.98
CA ILE A 182 -1.64 23.84 -7.55
C ILE A 182 -2.20 24.66 -8.71
N SER A 183 -1.37 25.44 -9.41
CA SER A 183 -1.84 26.34 -10.49
C SER A 183 -2.50 25.58 -11.64
N GLU A 184 -1.85 24.49 -12.07
CA GLU A 184 -2.33 23.66 -13.18
C GLU A 184 -3.32 22.58 -12.74
N ARG A 185 -3.69 22.57 -11.45
CA ARG A 185 -4.66 21.64 -10.84
C ARG A 185 -4.37 20.17 -11.18
N LEU A 186 -3.10 19.77 -11.24
CA LEU A 186 -2.70 18.45 -11.70
C LEU A 186 -1.47 17.91 -10.99
N TYR A 187 -1.25 16.60 -11.10
CA TYR A 187 -0.01 15.93 -10.72
C TYR A 187 0.47 15.01 -11.85
N TYR A 188 1.78 14.77 -11.94
CA TYR A 188 2.37 13.91 -12.95
C TYR A 188 3.42 12.97 -12.36
N CYS A 189 3.57 11.80 -12.96
CA CYS A 189 4.64 10.86 -12.64
C CYS A 189 4.98 9.98 -13.86
N PRO A 190 6.07 9.21 -13.83
CA PRO A 190 6.37 8.23 -14.87
C PRO A 190 5.19 7.30 -15.15
N ALA A 191 5.00 6.93 -16.41
CA ALA A 191 3.84 6.18 -16.88
C ALA A 191 3.86 4.71 -16.44
N ASP A 192 5.04 4.14 -16.27
CA ASP A 192 5.29 2.79 -15.75
C ASP A 192 4.99 2.67 -14.24
N ARG A 193 5.03 3.78 -13.50
CA ARG A 193 4.74 3.79 -12.07
C ARG A 193 3.33 3.28 -11.80
N ALA A 194 3.24 2.18 -11.06
CA ALA A 194 1.99 1.55 -10.69
C ALA A 194 1.24 2.43 -9.67
N ILE A 195 0.06 2.94 -10.05
CA ILE A 195 -0.79 3.77 -9.19
C ILE A 195 -2.14 3.09 -9.10
N ARG A 196 -2.62 2.85 -7.88
CA ARG A 196 -3.96 2.30 -7.65
C ARG A 196 -5.03 3.32 -8.02
N SER A 197 -6.24 2.83 -8.26
CA SER A 197 -7.41 3.65 -8.50
C SER A 197 -7.69 4.50 -7.27
N THR A 198 -7.89 5.80 -7.47
CA THR A 198 -8.21 6.75 -6.40
C THR A 198 -9.16 7.81 -6.91
N ARG A 199 -10.06 8.27 -6.04
CA ARG A 199 -10.98 9.36 -6.37
C ARG A 199 -10.34 10.73 -6.22
N PHE A 200 -9.46 10.88 -5.24
CA PHE A 200 -8.92 12.18 -4.86
C PHE A 200 -7.42 12.25 -5.03
N LEU A 201 -6.93 13.43 -5.39
CA LEU A 201 -5.52 13.79 -5.41
C LEU A 201 -5.25 14.80 -4.29
N GLY A 202 -4.23 14.54 -3.48
CA GLY A 202 -3.76 15.43 -2.43
C GLY A 202 -2.37 15.99 -2.78
N VAL A 203 -2.26 17.31 -2.88
CA VAL A 203 -0.97 17.98 -3.13
C VAL A 203 -0.22 18.13 -1.81
N TYR A 204 0.85 17.35 -1.63
CA TYR A 204 1.61 17.34 -0.37
C TYR A 204 2.84 18.24 -0.41
N ALA A 205 2.93 19.14 0.56
CA ALA A 205 4.11 19.94 0.86
C ALA A 205 4.16 20.32 2.35
N TRP A 206 5.36 20.56 2.87
CA TRP A 206 5.57 21.05 4.25
C TRP A 206 4.84 20.25 5.34
N LYS A 207 4.91 18.91 5.25
CA LYS A 207 4.26 17.97 6.18
C LYS A 207 2.72 17.97 6.19
N ALA A 208 2.06 18.58 5.22
CA ALA A 208 0.62 18.52 5.10
C ALA A 208 0.19 18.26 3.64
N VAL A 209 -0.98 17.67 3.48
CA VAL A 209 -1.73 17.85 2.23
C VAL A 209 -2.23 19.29 2.26
N GLN A 210 -1.77 20.10 1.31
CA GLN A 210 -2.06 21.53 1.23
C GLN A 210 -3.37 21.77 0.46
N ALA A 211 -3.67 20.91 -0.50
CA ALA A 211 -4.91 20.97 -1.26
C ALA A 211 -5.39 19.58 -1.65
N ILE A 212 -6.70 19.43 -1.80
CA ILE A 212 -7.35 18.20 -2.25
C ILE A 212 -8.25 18.47 -3.45
N GLY A 213 -8.25 17.57 -4.42
CA GLY A 213 -9.07 17.67 -5.64
C GLY A 213 -9.65 16.32 -6.03
N VAL A 214 -10.78 16.35 -6.74
CA VAL A 214 -11.33 15.15 -7.39
C VAL A 214 -10.59 14.93 -8.69
N ILE A 215 -10.08 13.71 -8.90
CA ILE A 215 -9.46 13.33 -10.16
C ILE A 215 -10.58 13.15 -11.19
N GLU A 216 -10.60 14.02 -12.21
CA GLU A 216 -11.58 13.96 -13.29
C GLU A 216 -11.08 13.10 -14.44
N ARG A 217 -9.76 13.10 -14.66
CA ARG A 217 -9.15 12.41 -15.78
C ARG A 217 -7.71 12.02 -15.46
N VAL A 218 -7.34 10.79 -15.83
CA VAL A 218 -5.95 10.36 -15.90
C VAL A 218 -5.58 10.21 -17.37
N VAL A 219 -4.49 10.85 -17.80
CA VAL A 219 -3.98 10.79 -19.17
C VAL A 219 -2.66 10.06 -19.14
N VAL A 220 -2.57 8.90 -19.79
CA VAL A 220 -1.37 8.04 -19.74
C VAL A 220 -0.60 8.13 -21.05
N ASN A 221 0.71 8.35 -20.96
CA ASN A 221 1.60 8.47 -22.11
C ASN A 221 1.10 9.43 -23.21
N PRO A 222 0.71 10.68 -22.89
CA PRO A 222 0.44 11.64 -23.95
C PRO A 222 1.74 11.98 -24.69
N VAL A 223 1.60 12.28 -25.98
CA VAL A 223 2.67 12.86 -26.79
C VAL A 223 2.55 14.38 -26.70
N ILE A 224 3.52 15.03 -26.07
CA ILE A 224 3.52 16.48 -25.85
C ILE A 224 4.56 17.13 -26.76
N ASP A 225 4.08 17.99 -27.66
CA ASP A 225 4.91 18.87 -28.48
C ASP A 225 4.83 20.28 -27.92
N ARG A 226 5.90 20.71 -27.25
CA ARG A 226 5.98 22.04 -26.60
C ARG A 226 6.13 23.18 -27.62
N GLU A 227 6.75 22.91 -28.78
CA GLU A 227 6.95 23.93 -29.82
C GLU A 227 5.65 24.18 -30.59
N ALA A 228 4.99 23.10 -31.02
CA ALA A 228 3.69 23.18 -31.70
C ALA A 228 2.52 23.42 -30.73
N ARG A 229 2.78 23.52 -29.42
CA ARG A 229 1.78 23.62 -28.34
C ARG A 229 0.65 22.62 -28.48
N SER A 230 0.99 21.35 -28.66
CA SER A 230 0.01 20.28 -28.87
C SER A 230 0.20 19.11 -27.92
N VAL A 231 -0.91 18.51 -27.51
CA VAL A 231 -0.95 17.31 -26.66
C VAL A 231 -1.85 16.28 -27.31
N ARG A 232 -1.33 15.08 -27.57
CA ARG A 232 -2.09 13.97 -28.15
C ARG A 232 -2.15 12.80 -27.20
N VAL A 233 -3.34 12.24 -27.01
CA VAL A 233 -3.57 11.05 -26.18
C VAL A 233 -3.39 9.76 -26.99
N ALA A 234 -3.31 8.63 -26.29
CA ALA A 234 -3.22 7.32 -26.92
C ALA A 234 -4.46 7.00 -27.79
N PRO A 235 -4.30 6.18 -28.85
CA PRO A 235 -5.44 5.75 -29.66
C PRO A 235 -6.53 5.08 -28.81
N GLY A 236 -7.79 5.52 -29.00
CA GLY A 236 -8.94 5.00 -28.26
C GLY A 236 -9.33 5.82 -27.02
N GLU A 237 -8.50 6.77 -26.60
CA GLU A 237 -8.89 7.77 -25.59
C GLU A 237 -9.69 8.93 -26.22
N SER A 238 -10.58 9.53 -25.43
CA SER A 238 -11.30 10.74 -25.83
C SER A 238 -10.33 11.92 -26.03
N ALA A 239 -10.64 12.86 -26.91
CA ALA A 239 -9.81 14.06 -27.05
C ALA A 239 -9.72 14.85 -25.73
N LEU A 240 -8.62 15.54 -25.50
CA LEU A 240 -8.48 16.49 -24.40
C LEU A 240 -9.24 17.78 -24.75
N THR A 241 -9.76 18.47 -23.74
CA THR A 241 -10.20 19.85 -23.95
C THR A 241 -9.00 20.76 -24.17
N GLU A 242 -9.24 21.96 -24.71
CA GLU A 242 -8.20 22.98 -24.85
C GLU A 242 -7.58 23.34 -23.50
N GLU A 243 -8.42 23.53 -22.46
CA GLU A 243 -7.97 23.78 -21.09
C GLU A 243 -7.10 22.63 -20.54
N GLN A 244 -7.49 21.37 -20.73
CA GLN A 244 -6.71 20.22 -20.26
C GLN A 244 -5.35 20.15 -20.96
N SER A 245 -5.32 20.40 -22.26
CA SER A 245 -4.09 20.39 -23.06
C SER A 245 -3.14 21.52 -22.63
N GLU A 246 -3.67 22.72 -22.42
CA GLU A 246 -2.91 23.89 -21.98
C GLU A 246 -2.27 23.64 -20.60
N ARG A 247 -3.03 23.09 -19.64
CA ARG A 247 -2.50 22.75 -18.30
C ARG A 247 -1.37 21.73 -18.35
N ILE A 248 -1.48 20.72 -19.22
CA ILE A 248 -0.40 19.72 -19.43
C ILE A 248 0.84 20.40 -20.05
N LEU A 249 0.66 21.29 -21.03
CA LEU A 249 1.76 22.06 -21.63
C LEU A 249 2.46 22.95 -20.60
N CYS A 250 1.71 23.72 -19.82
CA CYS A 250 2.25 24.56 -18.75
C CYS A 250 3.03 23.75 -17.71
N ALA A 251 2.51 22.59 -17.29
CA ALA A 251 3.22 21.69 -16.39
C ALA A 251 4.51 21.13 -17.03
N SER A 252 4.47 20.82 -18.33
CA SER A 252 5.64 20.34 -19.09
C SER A 252 6.73 21.42 -19.23
N ASP A 253 6.32 22.67 -19.49
CA ASP A 253 7.22 23.83 -19.53
C ASP A 253 7.90 24.06 -18.18
N ALA A 254 7.12 24.03 -17.10
CA ALA A 254 7.62 24.20 -15.74
C ALA A 254 8.58 23.07 -15.33
N ALA A 255 8.22 21.81 -15.62
CA ALA A 255 9.08 20.66 -15.32
C ALA A 255 10.40 20.71 -16.10
N ALA A 256 10.36 21.12 -17.38
CA ALA A 256 11.55 21.32 -18.18
C ALA A 256 12.46 22.43 -17.62
N ALA A 257 11.88 23.53 -17.10
CA ALA A 257 12.64 24.59 -16.43
C ALA A 257 13.34 24.10 -15.14
N LEU A 258 12.79 23.07 -14.49
CA LEU A 258 13.41 22.37 -13.35
C LEU A 258 14.42 21.29 -13.77
N GLY A 259 14.62 21.07 -15.07
CA GLY A 259 15.54 20.05 -15.60
C GLY A 259 14.92 18.66 -15.75
N TRP A 260 13.59 18.54 -15.70
CA TRP A 260 12.85 17.27 -15.79
C TRP A 260 11.87 17.31 -16.97
N PRO A 261 12.31 17.05 -18.21
CA PRO A 261 11.39 17.02 -19.34
C PRO A 261 10.40 15.84 -19.19
N ILE A 262 9.11 16.16 -19.21
CA ILE A 262 8.01 15.19 -19.03
C ILE A 262 7.16 15.01 -20.30
N THR A 263 7.76 15.23 -21.47
CA THR A 263 7.06 15.24 -22.77
C THR A 263 6.61 13.86 -23.26
N GLU A 264 7.24 12.79 -22.75
CA GLU A 264 6.95 11.39 -23.07
C GLU A 264 7.12 10.53 -21.83
N GLY A 265 6.52 9.33 -21.80
CA GLY A 265 6.74 8.36 -20.72
C GLY A 265 6.13 8.76 -19.37
N HIS A 266 5.17 9.69 -19.36
CA HIS A 266 4.53 10.21 -18.15
C HIS A 266 3.02 10.01 -18.17
N LYS A 267 2.40 10.01 -16.98
CA LYS A 267 0.95 10.09 -16.81
C LYS A 267 0.58 11.32 -15.99
N PHE A 268 -0.58 11.89 -16.27
CA PHE A 268 -1.09 13.12 -15.66
C PHE A 268 -2.44 12.86 -15.00
N PHE A 269 -2.58 13.28 -13.75
CA PHE A 269 -3.81 13.25 -12.96
C PHE A 269 -4.39 14.66 -12.95
N LEU A 270 -5.49 14.88 -13.65
CA LEU A 270 -6.13 16.20 -13.77
C LEU A 270 -7.32 16.31 -12.81
N CYS A 271 -7.34 17.40 -12.04
CA CYS A 271 -8.48 17.79 -11.22
C CYS A 271 -9.18 19.01 -11.81
N GLY A 272 -10.50 19.10 -11.63
CA GLY A 272 -11.28 20.26 -12.03
C GLY A 272 -11.10 21.44 -11.08
N ALA A 273 -10.92 21.17 -9.79
CA ALA A 273 -10.64 22.15 -8.77
C ALA A 273 -9.77 21.57 -7.66
N PHE A 274 -9.10 22.47 -6.94
CA PHE A 274 -8.42 22.16 -5.69
C PHE A 274 -9.00 23.01 -4.57
N GLU A 275 -9.31 22.35 -3.46
CA GLU A 275 -9.73 23.01 -2.23
C GLU A 275 -8.57 23.03 -1.23
N PRO A 276 -8.26 24.20 -0.65
CA PRO A 276 -7.21 24.32 0.37
C PRO A 276 -7.54 23.52 1.63
N THR A 277 -6.51 22.88 2.18
CA THR A 277 -6.57 22.11 3.42
C THR A 277 -5.34 22.40 4.29
N ASP A 278 -5.30 21.84 5.51
CA ASP A 278 -4.08 21.77 6.34
C ASP A 278 -4.01 20.38 6.96
N PHE A 279 -4.14 19.36 6.11
CA PHE A 279 -4.28 17.98 6.57
C PHE A 279 -2.91 17.39 6.91
N ARG A 280 -2.51 17.59 8.16
CA ARG A 280 -1.13 17.41 8.64
C ARG A 280 -0.78 15.97 8.97
N LYS A 281 0.44 15.59 8.58
CA LYS A 281 1.08 14.37 9.04
C LYS A 281 1.58 14.55 10.49
N SER A 282 1.08 13.71 11.40
CA SER A 282 1.39 13.75 12.83
C SER A 282 2.78 13.22 13.15
N THR A 283 3.25 12.21 12.41
CA THR A 283 4.55 11.57 12.66
C THR A 283 5.73 12.45 12.22
N PRO A 284 6.95 12.28 12.80
CA PRO A 284 8.15 13.04 12.41
C PRO A 284 8.52 12.87 10.93
N GLY A 285 9.17 13.90 10.36
CA GLY A 285 9.62 13.92 8.96
C GLY A 285 8.50 14.03 7.91
N GLY A 286 8.87 14.41 6.68
CA GLY A 286 7.97 14.39 5.52
C GLY A 286 7.63 12.98 5.05
N ILE A 287 6.72 12.85 4.08
CA ILE A 287 6.61 11.58 3.35
C ILE A 287 7.81 11.42 2.42
N GLN A 288 8.29 10.18 2.31
CA GLN A 288 9.42 9.85 1.44
C GLN A 288 8.99 9.08 0.19
N ASN A 289 7.76 8.58 0.17
CA ASN A 289 7.11 7.98 -1.00
C ASN A 289 5.62 8.36 -0.92
N ARG A 290 4.86 8.13 -1.98
CA ARG A 290 3.42 8.36 -2.00
C ARG A 290 2.70 7.65 -0.86
N ARG A 291 1.54 8.17 -0.52
CA ARG A 291 0.61 7.60 0.45
C ARG A 291 -0.78 7.52 -0.16
N TYR A 292 -1.54 6.56 0.34
CA TYR A 292 -2.96 6.46 0.09
C TYR A 292 -3.65 6.61 1.43
N LEU A 293 -4.56 7.59 1.52
CA LEU A 293 -5.27 7.90 2.76
C LEU A 293 -6.75 7.62 2.55
N ASN A 294 -7.33 6.80 3.40
CA ASN A 294 -8.77 6.59 3.41
C ASN A 294 -9.45 7.70 4.24
N LEU A 295 -10.27 8.52 3.58
CA LEU A 295 -10.99 9.62 4.23
C LEU A 295 -11.96 9.16 5.33
N ARG A 296 -12.55 7.96 5.23
CA ARG A 296 -13.44 7.43 6.27
C ARG A 296 -12.70 7.11 7.56
N GLU A 297 -11.51 6.57 7.43
CA GLU A 297 -10.66 6.22 8.58
C GLU A 297 -10.10 7.47 9.22
N VAL A 298 -9.55 8.37 8.41
CA VAL A 298 -8.98 9.65 8.85
C VAL A 298 -10.00 10.51 9.58
N LEU A 299 -11.21 10.64 9.04
CA LEU A 299 -12.27 11.46 9.62
C LEU A 299 -13.08 10.71 10.70
N GLY A 300 -12.83 9.41 10.88
CA GLY A 300 -13.56 8.57 11.83
C GLY A 300 -15.06 8.46 11.54
N ARG A 301 -15.50 8.65 10.29
CA ARG A 301 -16.92 8.65 9.89
C ARG A 301 -17.14 7.99 8.53
N GLN A 302 -18.25 7.28 8.39
CA GLN A 302 -18.62 6.62 7.13
C GLN A 302 -19.14 7.61 6.07
N ASP A 303 -19.77 8.68 6.52
CA ASP A 303 -20.36 9.73 5.69
C ASP A 303 -19.33 10.83 5.43
N VAL A 304 -18.46 10.63 4.44
CA VAL A 304 -17.45 11.62 4.03
C VAL A 304 -18.13 12.64 3.11
N PRO A 305 -17.90 13.96 3.31
CA PRO A 305 -18.50 14.98 2.47
C PRO A 305 -18.22 14.75 0.97
N HIS A 306 -19.28 14.74 0.17
CA HIS A 306 -19.17 14.64 -1.30
C HIS A 306 -18.79 15.96 -1.96
N ASP A 307 -19.15 17.08 -1.33
CA ASP A 307 -18.76 18.41 -1.76
C ASP A 307 -17.29 18.69 -1.40
N LEU A 308 -16.52 19.17 -2.37
CA LEU A 308 -15.08 19.33 -2.23
C LEU A 308 -14.73 20.42 -1.19
N ALA A 309 -15.51 21.50 -1.12
CA ALA A 309 -15.26 22.59 -0.17
C ALA A 309 -15.54 22.15 1.27
N ALA A 310 -16.63 21.41 1.48
CA ALA A 310 -16.94 20.79 2.77
C ALA A 310 -15.87 19.76 3.17
N LEU A 311 -15.37 18.96 2.23
CA LEU A 311 -14.29 18.02 2.48
C LEU A 311 -12.99 18.75 2.87
N GLY A 312 -12.63 19.81 2.15
CA GLY A 312 -11.45 20.61 2.45
C GLY A 312 -11.53 21.29 3.83
N ALA A 313 -12.73 21.75 4.22
CA ALA A 313 -12.98 22.26 5.56
C ALA A 313 -12.82 21.18 6.65
N ALA A 314 -13.36 19.97 6.43
CA ALA A 314 -13.23 18.86 7.38
C ALA A 314 -11.76 18.44 7.58
N LEU A 315 -10.94 18.52 6.53
CA LEU A 315 -9.54 18.12 6.56
C LEU A 315 -8.59 19.14 7.21
N ARG A 316 -8.96 20.41 7.35
CA ARG A 316 -8.13 21.45 7.98
C ARG A 316 -7.78 21.21 9.45
N GLY A 317 -8.61 20.44 10.18
CA GLY A 317 -8.36 20.07 11.58
C GLY A 317 -7.94 18.61 11.76
N ALA A 318 -7.91 17.83 10.67
CA ALA A 318 -7.60 16.41 10.73
C ALA A 318 -6.08 16.18 10.70
N THR A 319 -5.65 15.04 11.24
CA THR A 319 -4.26 14.59 11.14
C THR A 319 -4.20 13.13 10.71
N TRP A 320 -3.06 12.73 10.17
CA TRP A 320 -2.81 11.36 9.72
C TRP A 320 -1.38 10.92 10.03
N SER A 321 -1.17 9.61 10.17
CA SER A 321 0.13 9.02 10.58
C SER A 321 1.02 8.64 9.41
#